data_AF-A0A255ZF87-F1
#
_entry.id   AF-A0A255ZF87-F1
#
_cell.length_a   1.000
_cell.length_b   1.000
_cell.length_c   1.000
_cell.angle_alpha   90.00
_cell.angle_beta   90.00
_cell.angle_gamma   90.00
#
_symmetry.space_group_name_H-M   'P 1'
#
loop_
_entity.id
_entity.type
_entity.pdbx_description
1 polymer ?
#
loop_
_entity_poly.entity_id
_entity_poly.type
_entity_poly.pdbx_seq_one_letter_code
_entity_poly.pdbx_strand_id
1 'polypeptide(L)'
;MFGVRRLALVGACVAVVVLSACSSTSVNRAPVEDRGSSAGKPVAAADPRTQVAKQPPGFENAGKAGYYTVKPGDTLMRIGLETGQGHKDIARWNALDNPDKIEVGQVLRVVPPVVDTVAVAKPVTSASTTTTTLPAAGAASSPASAPAKTASSPAAAPAPSTPAPAAAASGEDELAWIWPGNGPVVAGFDEVKNKGLDIGGSAGDPVLAAGEGKVVYAGAGLRGYGNLIILKHNNTYLTAYAHNQTLLVKEDQTVKKGQKIAEMGSSDADRVKLHFEVRRQGKPVDPAKYLPAR
;
A
#
# COMPACT_ATOMS: atom_id res chain seq x y z
N MET A 1 32.73 68.01 33.17
CA MET A 1 33.82 68.02 32.17
C MET A 1 33.71 66.69 31.41
N PHE A 2 33.87 66.67 30.08
CA PHE A 2 33.39 65.59 29.18
C PHE A 2 31.85 65.40 29.18
N GLY A 3 31.19 64.94 28.10
CA GLY A 3 31.72 64.74 26.74
C GLY A 3 30.75 64.17 25.67
N VAL A 4 30.02 65.04 24.95
CA VAL A 4 29.76 64.97 23.48
C VAL A 4 28.91 63.81 22.85
N ARG A 5 27.68 64.18 22.43
CA ARG A 5 26.91 63.83 21.18
C ARG A 5 26.72 62.37 20.68
N ARG A 6 25.44 62.05 20.37
CA ARG A 6 24.83 61.54 19.10
C ARG A 6 23.32 61.32 19.40
N LEU A 7 22.28 61.80 18.69
CA LEU A 7 22.00 62.17 17.28
C LEU A 7 21.65 60.99 16.35
N ALA A 8 20.39 60.51 16.41
CA ALA A 8 19.57 60.00 15.29
C ALA A 8 18.13 59.63 15.78
N LEU A 9 17.09 59.39 14.95
CA LEU A 9 16.56 60.09 13.76
C LEU A 9 15.22 59.41 13.32
N VAL A 10 14.06 60.10 13.40
CA VAL A 10 12.76 59.78 12.73
C VAL A 10 12.11 58.40 13.11
N GLY A 11 10.77 58.20 13.12
CA GLY A 11 9.59 59.08 12.98
C GLY A 11 8.31 58.28 12.64
N ALA A 12 7.14 58.93 12.65
CA ALA A 12 5.78 58.39 12.39
C ALA A 12 5.26 57.37 13.47
N CYS A 13 3.95 57.13 13.65
CA CYS A 13 2.73 57.60 12.97
C CYS A 13 1.75 58.32 13.93
N VAL A 14 0.72 58.99 13.39
CA VAL A 14 -0.36 59.69 14.13
C VAL A 14 -1.73 59.36 13.51
N ALA A 15 -2.77 59.25 14.34
CA ALA A 15 -4.19 59.03 13.98
C ALA A 15 -4.49 57.64 13.36
N VAL A 16 -5.73 57.12 13.33
CA VAL A 16 -7.06 57.74 13.51
C VAL A 16 -7.94 56.97 14.51
N VAL A 17 -8.75 57.70 15.29
CA VAL A 17 -9.87 57.21 16.10
C VAL A 17 -11.18 57.65 15.45
N VAL A 18 -12.16 56.75 15.22
CA VAL A 18 -13.60 57.10 15.31
C VAL A 18 -14.56 55.89 15.38
N LEU A 19 -15.72 56.19 16.01
CA LEU A 19 -17.07 55.66 15.74
C LEU A 19 -17.43 54.20 16.10
N SER A 20 -17.88 54.03 17.35
CA SER A 20 -19.01 53.14 17.66
C SER A 20 -20.34 53.79 17.25
N ALA A 21 -21.18 53.06 16.52
CA ALA A 21 -22.57 53.41 16.19
C ALA A 21 -23.32 52.13 15.74
N CYS A 22 -24.63 51.95 15.89
CA CYS A 22 -25.65 52.61 16.72
C CYS A 22 -26.83 51.63 16.83
N SER A 23 -27.43 51.45 18.01
CA SER A 23 -28.68 50.67 18.13
C SER A 23 -29.86 51.51 17.62
N SER A 24 -30.60 51.03 16.61
CA SER A 24 -31.87 51.64 16.19
C SER A 24 -32.80 50.67 15.44
N THR A 25 -33.84 50.23 16.15
CA THR A 25 -35.23 50.01 15.71
C THR A 25 -35.54 49.73 14.23
N SER A 26 -36.17 48.58 14.00
CA SER A 26 -37.32 48.48 13.08
C SER A 26 -38.43 47.63 13.72
N VAL A 27 -39.36 48.28 14.43
CA VAL A 27 -40.58 47.62 14.92
C VAL A 27 -41.60 47.60 13.77
N ASN A 28 -41.94 46.40 13.28
CA ASN A 28 -43.16 46.22 12.51
C ASN A 28 -43.70 44.79 12.69
N ARG A 29 -44.62 44.61 13.63
CA ARG A 29 -45.37 43.36 13.83
C ARG A 29 -46.83 43.72 14.06
N ALA A 30 -47.65 43.57 13.00
CA ALA A 30 -49.08 43.86 13.06
C ALA A 30 -49.84 42.83 13.93
N PRO A 31 -51.03 43.17 14.46
CA PRO A 31 -51.79 42.30 15.36
C PRO A 31 -52.54 41.21 14.60
N VAL A 32 -52.68 40.03 15.23
CA VAL A 32 -53.61 38.96 14.81
C VAL A 32 -54.15 38.24 16.05
N GLU A 33 -55.19 38.79 16.66
CA GLU A 33 -56.33 38.03 17.17
C GLU A 33 -57.02 37.31 15.97
N ASP A 34 -57.77 36.22 16.10
CA ASP A 34 -58.55 35.76 17.25
C ASP A 34 -58.63 34.20 17.32
N ARG A 35 -58.47 33.67 18.55
CA ARG A 35 -59.33 32.64 19.18
C ARG A 35 -59.91 31.50 18.29
N GLY A 36 -59.38 30.27 18.46
CA GLY A 36 -59.92 29.07 17.82
C GLY A 36 -59.66 27.76 18.60
N SER A 37 -60.25 27.61 19.78
CA SER A 37 -60.13 26.37 20.57
C SER A 37 -60.89 25.21 19.94
N SER A 38 -60.19 24.15 19.53
CA SER A 38 -60.76 22.81 19.36
C SER A 38 -59.67 21.75 19.43
N ALA A 39 -59.86 20.74 20.30
CA ALA A 39 -58.93 19.64 20.44
C ALA A 39 -59.10 18.65 19.26
N GLY A 40 -57.99 18.32 18.59
CA GLY A 40 -57.98 17.33 17.52
C GLY A 40 -56.56 16.95 17.15
N LYS A 41 -56.28 15.65 17.09
CA LYS A 41 -55.00 15.09 16.64
C LYS A 41 -55.20 14.30 15.35
N PRO A 42 -55.31 14.96 14.17
CA PRO A 42 -55.30 14.27 12.89
C PRO A 42 -53.89 13.85 12.51
N VAL A 43 -53.78 12.79 11.71
CA VAL A 43 -52.55 12.47 10.98
C VAL A 43 -52.37 13.54 9.90
N ALA A 44 -51.24 14.24 9.90
CA ALA A 44 -50.91 15.18 8.84
C ALA A 44 -50.59 14.41 7.55
N ALA A 45 -51.48 14.54 6.55
CA ALA A 45 -51.21 14.06 5.20
C ALA A 45 -50.07 14.87 4.55
N ALA A 46 -49.42 14.29 3.54
CA ALA A 46 -48.18 14.83 2.99
C ALA A 46 -48.34 16.19 2.30
N ASP A 47 -47.43 17.11 2.62
CA ASP A 47 -47.24 18.37 1.91
C ASP A 47 -46.30 18.13 0.70
N PRO A 48 -46.77 18.21 -0.56
CA PRO A 48 -46.06 17.69 -1.73
C PRO A 48 -44.93 18.60 -2.24
N ARG A 49 -44.36 19.45 -1.37
CA ARG A 49 -43.32 20.43 -1.71
C ARG A 49 -42.08 20.41 -0.80
N THR A 50 -42.00 19.49 0.15
CA THR A 50 -40.71 19.16 0.78
C THR A 50 -39.81 18.53 -0.28
N GLN A 51 -38.93 19.33 -0.87
CA GLN A 51 -37.84 18.84 -1.72
C GLN A 51 -37.10 17.75 -0.96
N VAL A 52 -37.13 16.51 -1.47
CA VAL A 52 -36.36 15.41 -0.91
C VAL A 52 -34.90 15.72 -1.13
N ALA A 53 -34.26 16.35 -0.14
CA ALA A 53 -32.82 16.51 -0.08
C ALA A 53 -32.23 15.10 -0.24
N LYS A 54 -31.56 14.87 -1.37
CA LYS A 54 -31.08 13.55 -1.79
C LYS A 54 -29.99 13.10 -0.81
N GLN A 55 -30.41 12.42 0.26
CA GLN A 55 -29.52 11.97 1.32
C GLN A 55 -28.44 11.08 0.71
N PRO A 56 -27.15 11.36 0.96
CA PRO A 56 -26.07 10.69 0.26
C PRO A 56 -26.02 9.21 0.67
N PRO A 57 -25.63 8.31 -0.25
CA PRO A 57 -25.74 6.88 0.00
C PRO A 57 -24.98 6.44 1.26
N GLY A 58 -25.63 5.59 2.05
CA GLY A 58 -25.08 5.03 3.29
C GLY A 58 -25.22 5.89 4.54
N PHE A 59 -25.79 7.11 4.50
CA PHE A 59 -25.81 8.06 5.65
C PHE A 59 -26.30 7.45 6.98
N GLU A 60 -27.20 6.48 6.90
CA GLU A 60 -27.73 5.64 8.01
C GLU A 60 -26.62 4.98 8.87
N ASN A 61 -25.42 4.85 8.31
CA ASN A 61 -24.25 4.21 8.91
C ASN A 61 -23.19 5.21 9.39
N ALA A 62 -23.45 6.52 9.31
CA ALA A 62 -22.56 7.55 9.84
C ALA A 62 -22.21 7.29 11.31
N GLY A 63 -20.91 7.35 11.64
CA GLY A 63 -20.41 7.13 13.00
C GLY A 63 -20.42 5.67 13.48
N LYS A 64 -20.88 4.69 12.69
CA LYS A 64 -20.72 3.26 13.02
C LYS A 64 -19.27 2.82 12.80
N ALA A 65 -18.75 1.98 13.69
CA ALA A 65 -17.42 1.39 13.53
C ALA A 65 -17.33 0.63 12.19
N GLY A 66 -16.23 0.83 11.45
CA GLY A 66 -16.04 0.25 10.12
C GLY A 66 -16.70 1.01 8.96
N TYR A 67 -17.25 2.21 9.20
CA TYR A 67 -17.73 3.13 8.18
C TYR A 67 -17.04 4.51 8.30
N TYR A 68 -16.90 5.21 7.18
CA TYR A 68 -16.24 6.52 7.06
C TYR A 68 -17.12 7.51 6.29
N THR A 69 -17.34 8.70 6.83
CA THR A 69 -18.07 9.77 6.13
C THR A 69 -17.09 10.61 5.31
N VAL A 70 -17.28 10.65 3.99
CA VAL A 70 -16.45 11.39 3.02
C VAL A 70 -16.50 12.89 3.29
N LYS A 71 -15.33 13.52 3.47
CA LYS A 71 -15.21 14.97 3.74
C LYS A 71 -14.88 15.74 2.45
N PRO A 72 -15.04 17.07 2.41
CA PRO A 72 -14.60 17.89 1.27
C PRO A 72 -13.11 17.67 0.96
N GLY A 73 -12.81 17.26 -0.26
CA GLY A 73 -11.43 17.04 -0.74
C GLY A 73 -10.84 15.66 -0.46
N ASP A 74 -11.60 14.70 0.07
CA ASP A 74 -11.20 13.30 0.15
C ASP A 74 -11.28 12.59 -1.21
N THR A 75 -10.50 11.50 -1.34
CA THR A 75 -10.60 10.55 -2.45
C THR A 75 -10.62 9.14 -1.90
N LEU A 76 -11.14 8.18 -2.67
CA LEU A 76 -11.16 6.77 -2.28
C LEU A 76 -9.76 6.20 -2.03
N MET A 77 -8.74 6.71 -2.72
CA MET A 77 -7.33 6.42 -2.44
C MET A 77 -6.87 6.96 -1.09
N ARG A 78 -7.22 8.21 -0.72
CA ARG A 78 -6.85 8.77 0.58
C ARG A 78 -7.55 8.05 1.73
N ILE A 79 -8.85 7.80 1.60
CA ILE A 79 -9.65 7.07 2.60
C ILE A 79 -9.11 5.64 2.77
N GLY A 80 -8.76 4.96 1.66
CA GLY A 80 -8.08 3.66 1.71
C GLY A 80 -6.76 3.70 2.46
N LEU A 81 -5.90 4.69 2.17
CA LEU A 81 -4.61 4.85 2.85
C LEU A 81 -4.76 5.18 4.36
N GLU A 82 -5.73 6.03 4.73
CA GLU A 82 -6.04 6.38 6.13
C GLU A 82 -6.61 5.18 6.91
N THR A 83 -7.39 4.32 6.26
CA THR A 83 -8.06 3.15 6.89
C THR A 83 -7.31 1.82 6.71
N GLY A 84 -6.16 1.84 6.01
CA GLY A 84 -5.34 0.66 5.74
C GLY A 84 -5.93 -0.34 4.75
N GLN A 85 -6.86 0.09 3.88
CA GLN A 85 -7.58 -0.76 2.93
C GLN A 85 -7.28 -0.41 1.47
N GLY A 86 -7.44 -1.38 0.57
CA GLY A 86 -7.39 -1.13 -0.88
C GLY A 86 -8.58 -0.29 -1.34
N HIS A 87 -8.33 0.82 -2.05
CA HIS A 87 -9.40 1.69 -2.57
C HIS A 87 -10.41 0.94 -3.48
N LYS A 88 -9.93 -0.07 -4.23
CA LYS A 88 -10.75 -0.98 -5.04
C LYS A 88 -11.65 -1.87 -4.20
N ASP A 89 -11.21 -2.26 -3.01
CA ASP A 89 -12.00 -3.10 -2.10
C ASP A 89 -13.04 -2.29 -1.35
N ILE A 90 -12.74 -1.07 -0.91
CA ILE A 90 -13.76 -0.12 -0.45
C ILE A 90 -14.79 0.12 -1.57
N ALA A 91 -14.38 0.34 -2.82
CA ALA A 91 -15.32 0.50 -3.93
C ALA A 91 -16.23 -0.73 -4.13
N ARG A 92 -15.67 -1.95 -4.07
CA ARG A 92 -16.43 -3.22 -4.11
C ARG A 92 -17.43 -3.34 -2.96
N TRP A 93 -17.01 -3.06 -1.72
CA TRP A 93 -17.85 -3.19 -0.52
C TRP A 93 -18.99 -2.16 -0.44
N ASN A 94 -18.92 -1.11 -1.25
CA ASN A 94 -19.93 -0.06 -1.36
C ASN A 94 -20.63 -0.04 -2.73
N ALA A 95 -20.43 -1.09 -3.55
CA ALA A 95 -21.01 -1.25 -4.89
C ALA A 95 -20.85 -0.02 -5.81
N LEU A 96 -19.66 0.61 -5.79
CA LEU A 96 -19.38 1.81 -6.58
C LEU A 96 -18.87 1.46 -7.97
N ASP A 97 -19.66 1.78 -9.01
CA ASP A 97 -19.32 1.57 -10.42
C ASP A 97 -18.03 2.28 -10.86
N ASN A 98 -17.69 3.39 -10.19
CA ASN A 98 -16.52 4.20 -10.49
C ASN A 98 -15.78 4.61 -9.20
N PRO A 99 -14.58 4.04 -8.92
CA PRO A 99 -13.81 4.35 -7.72
C PRO A 99 -13.31 5.79 -7.57
N ASP A 100 -13.41 6.62 -8.61
CA ASP A 100 -13.01 8.04 -8.57
C ASP A 100 -14.20 8.99 -8.34
N LYS A 101 -15.43 8.45 -8.21
CA LYS A 101 -16.65 9.22 -7.98
C LYS A 101 -17.25 8.90 -6.60
N ILE A 102 -16.96 9.77 -5.64
CA ILE A 102 -17.59 9.78 -4.30
C ILE A 102 -18.16 11.16 -4.00
N GLU A 103 -19.31 11.21 -3.31
CA GLU A 103 -20.01 12.44 -2.95
C GLU A 103 -19.63 12.88 -1.53
N VAL A 104 -19.51 14.19 -1.29
CA VAL A 104 -19.24 14.72 0.06
C VAL A 104 -20.44 14.42 0.97
N GLY A 105 -20.19 13.86 2.15
CA GLY A 105 -21.21 13.38 3.08
C GLY A 105 -21.68 11.94 2.84
N GLN A 106 -21.25 11.30 1.74
CA GLN A 106 -21.44 9.86 1.53
C GLN A 106 -20.76 9.06 2.64
N VAL A 107 -21.34 7.92 3.02
CA VAL A 107 -20.77 7.03 4.04
C VAL A 107 -20.34 5.72 3.39
N LEU A 108 -19.04 5.43 3.48
CA LEU A 108 -18.41 4.26 2.89
C LEU A 108 -18.06 3.24 3.97
N ARG A 109 -18.39 1.96 3.76
CA ARG A 109 -17.84 0.83 4.52
C ARG A 109 -16.34 0.73 4.23
N VAL A 110 -15.51 0.81 5.28
CA VAL A 110 -14.04 0.76 5.22
C VAL A 110 -13.45 -0.43 6.01
N VAL A 111 -14.28 -1.44 6.26
CA VAL A 111 -13.91 -2.73 6.86
C VAL A 111 -14.53 -3.83 5.99
N PRO A 112 -13.82 -4.93 5.68
CA PRO A 112 -14.38 -6.02 4.89
C PRO A 112 -15.70 -6.53 5.52
N PRO A 113 -16.76 -6.76 4.72
CA PRO A 113 -17.91 -7.49 5.21
C PRO A 113 -17.45 -8.90 5.61
N VAL A 114 -17.78 -9.31 6.84
CA VAL A 114 -17.49 -10.67 7.32
C VAL A 114 -18.48 -11.61 6.62
N VAL A 115 -18.09 -12.05 5.42
CA VAL A 115 -18.83 -13.02 4.64
C VAL A 115 -18.36 -14.42 5.02
N ASP A 116 -19.21 -15.15 5.75
CA ASP A 116 -19.04 -16.58 6.04
C ASP A 116 -19.30 -17.42 4.78
N THR A 117 -18.58 -17.10 3.69
CA THR A 117 -18.67 -17.80 2.41
C THR A 117 -17.88 -19.11 2.48
N VAL A 118 -18.59 -20.16 2.91
CA VAL A 118 -18.19 -21.56 2.75
C VAL A 118 -17.67 -21.78 1.32
N ALA A 119 -16.45 -22.32 1.21
CA ALA A 119 -15.77 -22.49 -0.06
C ALA A 119 -16.44 -23.59 -0.91
N VAL A 120 -17.35 -23.19 -1.82
CA VAL A 120 -17.92 -24.09 -2.83
C VAL A 120 -16.86 -24.38 -3.90
N ALA A 121 -16.02 -25.37 -3.63
CA ALA A 121 -15.07 -25.90 -4.59
C ALA A 121 -15.81 -26.55 -5.76
N LYS A 122 -15.77 -25.92 -6.94
CA LYS A 122 -16.16 -26.56 -8.19
C LYS A 122 -15.00 -27.43 -8.68
N PRO A 123 -15.14 -28.76 -8.82
CA PRO A 123 -14.08 -29.59 -9.37
C PRO A 123 -13.90 -29.28 -10.85
N VAL A 124 -12.67 -28.97 -11.26
CA VAL A 124 -12.29 -28.89 -12.68
C VAL A 124 -11.79 -30.26 -13.14
N THR A 125 -12.60 -30.93 -13.95
CA THR A 125 -12.30 -32.26 -14.50
C THR A 125 -11.07 -32.22 -15.41
N SER A 126 -10.18 -33.20 -15.26
CA SER A 126 -9.03 -33.37 -16.15
C SER A 126 -9.43 -33.56 -17.61
N ALA A 127 -8.77 -32.84 -18.51
CA ALA A 127 -8.83 -33.06 -19.96
C ALA A 127 -7.39 -33.17 -20.51
N SER A 128 -7.13 -34.18 -21.34
CA SER A 128 -5.80 -34.48 -21.88
C SER A 128 -5.70 -34.15 -23.37
N THR A 129 -4.47 -33.88 -23.84
CA THR A 129 -4.08 -33.74 -25.26
C THR A 129 -4.76 -32.57 -26.02
N THR A 130 -4.18 -31.99 -27.09
CA THR A 130 -3.12 -32.47 -28.01
C THR A 130 -2.15 -31.34 -28.38
N THR A 131 -0.86 -31.64 -28.53
CA THR A 131 0.13 -30.71 -29.14
C THR A 131 0.12 -30.81 -30.67
N THR A 132 -0.27 -29.75 -31.36
CA THR A 132 -0.19 -29.64 -32.83
C THR A 132 1.21 -29.22 -33.26
N THR A 133 1.93 -30.08 -33.98
CA THR A 133 3.26 -29.80 -34.54
C THR A 133 3.20 -29.26 -35.97
N LEU A 134 4.23 -28.50 -36.36
CA LEU A 134 4.32 -27.80 -37.64
C LEU A 134 5.13 -28.60 -38.69
N PRO A 135 4.60 -28.86 -39.90
CA PRO A 135 5.35 -29.33 -41.07
C PRO A 135 5.87 -28.14 -41.92
N ALA A 136 6.87 -28.23 -42.81
CA ALA A 136 7.97 -29.16 -43.12
C ALA A 136 8.89 -28.41 -44.15
N ALA A 137 9.87 -28.92 -44.91
CA ALA A 137 10.44 -30.25 -45.17
C ALA A 137 11.87 -30.12 -45.76
N GLY A 138 12.61 -31.22 -45.89
CA GLY A 138 13.84 -31.33 -46.72
C GLY A 138 15.16 -31.31 -45.92
N ALA A 139 16.20 -32.07 -46.30
CA ALA A 139 16.31 -33.11 -47.32
C ALA A 139 17.30 -34.22 -46.88
N ALA A 140 17.23 -35.40 -47.50
CA ALA A 140 17.94 -36.59 -47.03
C ALA A 140 19.34 -36.79 -47.66
N SER A 141 20.27 -37.38 -46.89
CA SER A 141 21.39 -38.18 -47.39
C SER A 141 21.99 -39.07 -46.29
N SER A 142 22.54 -40.20 -46.69
CA SER A 142 23.22 -41.24 -45.88
C SER A 142 24.22 -41.95 -46.82
N PRO A 143 25.16 -42.84 -46.37
CA PRO A 143 25.14 -43.59 -45.11
C PRO A 143 26.50 -43.71 -44.35
N ALA A 144 26.42 -44.39 -43.20
CA ALA A 144 27.41 -45.32 -42.63
C ALA A 144 28.92 -44.95 -42.60
N SER A 145 29.42 -44.72 -41.38
CA SER A 145 30.70 -45.32 -40.95
C SER A 145 30.76 -45.52 -39.42
N ALA A 146 31.18 -46.73 -39.05
CA ALA A 146 31.65 -47.15 -37.74
C ALA A 146 32.89 -48.05 -38.00
N PRO A 147 33.74 -48.42 -37.01
CA PRO A 147 33.56 -48.25 -35.57
C PRO A 147 34.80 -47.70 -34.81
N ALA A 148 34.60 -47.31 -33.55
CA ALA A 148 35.63 -47.40 -32.51
C ALA A 148 34.95 -47.69 -31.16
N LYS A 149 35.26 -48.85 -30.56
CA LYS A 149 34.86 -49.18 -29.18
C LYS A 149 36.06 -48.98 -28.27
N THR A 150 35.92 -48.12 -27.26
CA THR A 150 36.76 -48.16 -26.05
C THR A 150 35.83 -48.26 -24.86
N ALA A 151 35.87 -49.38 -24.16
CA ALA A 151 35.05 -49.60 -22.97
C ALA A 151 35.85 -49.19 -21.72
N SER A 152 35.30 -48.26 -20.94
CA SER A 152 35.73 -48.00 -19.57
C SER A 152 34.53 -48.19 -18.64
N SER A 153 34.60 -49.20 -17.77
CA SER A 153 33.54 -49.53 -16.82
C SER A 153 33.42 -48.46 -15.71
N PRO A 154 32.24 -48.27 -15.09
CA PRO A 154 32.01 -47.16 -14.18
C PRO A 154 32.60 -47.40 -12.78
N ALA A 155 33.13 -46.35 -12.17
CA ALA A 155 33.55 -46.33 -10.77
C ALA A 155 33.30 -44.95 -10.15
N ALA A 156 32.99 -44.92 -8.85
CA ALA A 156 32.88 -43.73 -7.99
C ALA A 156 31.98 -42.59 -8.52
N ALA A 157 30.66 -42.77 -8.41
CA ALA A 157 29.78 -41.61 -8.27
C ALA A 157 30.06 -40.93 -6.91
N PRO A 158 30.37 -39.62 -6.85
CA PRO A 158 30.27 -38.89 -5.60
C PRO A 158 28.79 -38.82 -5.23
N ALA A 159 28.44 -39.31 -4.04
CA ALA A 159 27.07 -39.21 -3.56
C ALA A 159 26.66 -37.71 -3.49
N PRO A 160 25.48 -37.31 -3.98
CA PRO A 160 24.98 -35.98 -3.70
C PRO A 160 24.77 -35.87 -2.20
N SER A 161 25.59 -35.07 -1.53
CA SER A 161 25.48 -34.80 -0.10
C SER A 161 24.19 -34.03 0.19
N THR A 162 23.08 -34.75 0.35
CA THR A 162 21.80 -34.22 0.80
C THR A 162 22.03 -33.39 2.07
N PRO A 163 21.84 -32.07 2.05
CA PRO A 163 21.75 -31.31 3.28
C PRO A 163 20.48 -31.79 3.97
N ALA A 164 20.63 -32.49 5.10
CA ALA A 164 19.49 -33.07 5.79
C ALA A 164 18.47 -31.96 6.14
N PRO A 165 17.16 -32.18 5.95
CA PRO A 165 16.12 -31.20 6.28
C PRO A 165 15.95 -31.10 7.81
N ALA A 166 16.91 -30.43 8.46
CA ALA A 166 16.86 -30.06 9.87
C ALA A 166 16.11 -28.74 10.06
N ALA A 167 15.51 -28.55 11.23
CA ALA A 167 14.73 -27.37 11.62
C ALA A 167 13.49 -27.07 10.74
N ALA A 168 12.60 -28.07 10.61
CA ALA A 168 11.18 -27.75 10.71
C ALA A 168 10.85 -27.34 12.18
N ALA A 169 9.79 -26.55 12.36
CA ALA A 169 9.31 -26.03 13.65
C ALA A 169 10.32 -25.14 14.42
N SER A 170 10.22 -23.83 14.20
CA SER A 170 10.67 -22.80 15.15
C SER A 170 9.74 -21.59 14.99
N GLY A 171 8.87 -21.38 15.98
CA GLY A 171 8.00 -20.21 16.10
C GLY A 171 6.96 -20.00 15.00
N GLU A 172 5.75 -20.53 15.16
CA GLU A 172 4.58 -20.19 14.31
C GLU A 172 4.02 -18.76 14.50
N ASP A 173 4.77 -17.90 15.21
CA ASP A 173 4.58 -16.43 15.31
C ASP A 173 5.88 -15.65 14.98
N GLU A 174 6.99 -16.33 14.69
CA GLU A 174 8.30 -15.71 14.40
C GLU A 174 8.67 -15.93 12.93
N LEU A 175 8.47 -14.90 12.11
CA LEU A 175 8.78 -14.93 10.68
C LEU A 175 10.27 -15.21 10.47
N ALA A 176 10.62 -16.42 10.03
CA ALA A 176 12.00 -16.79 9.73
C ALA A 176 12.48 -16.11 8.44
N TRP A 177 13.05 -14.91 8.52
CA TRP A 177 13.50 -14.12 7.38
C TRP A 177 14.74 -14.73 6.68
N ILE A 178 15.01 -14.25 5.47
CA ILE A 178 16.28 -14.45 4.76
C ILE A 178 16.83 -13.10 4.27
N TRP A 179 18.11 -13.07 3.92
CA TRP A 179 18.72 -11.91 3.26
C TRP A 179 18.09 -11.65 1.89
N PRO A 180 17.71 -10.39 1.58
CA PRO A 180 17.05 -10.04 0.31
C PRO A 180 18.05 -9.78 -0.84
N GLY A 181 19.35 -9.74 -0.54
CA GLY A 181 20.45 -9.61 -1.50
C GLY A 181 21.70 -10.30 -0.96
N ASN A 182 22.64 -10.63 -1.84
CA ASN A 182 23.79 -11.47 -1.49
C ASN A 182 25.08 -10.72 -1.12
N GLY A 183 25.22 -9.46 -1.52
CA GLY A 183 26.41 -8.65 -1.26
C GLY A 183 26.55 -8.15 0.19
N PRO A 184 27.61 -7.36 0.47
CA PRO A 184 27.91 -6.88 1.81
C PRO A 184 26.94 -5.80 2.27
N VAL A 185 26.71 -5.70 3.59
CA VAL A 185 26.06 -4.53 4.19
C VAL A 185 27.04 -3.35 4.13
N VAL A 186 26.62 -2.27 3.49
CA VAL A 186 27.42 -1.06 3.23
C VAL A 186 26.92 0.17 4.01
N ALA A 187 25.74 0.08 4.64
CA ALA A 187 25.34 0.96 5.75
C ALA A 187 24.36 0.22 6.68
N GLY A 188 24.58 0.33 7.99
CA GLY A 188 23.72 -0.23 9.04
C GLY A 188 22.57 0.70 9.44
N PHE A 189 21.65 0.19 10.27
CA PHE A 189 20.47 0.90 10.74
C PHE A 189 20.82 2.06 11.71
N ASP A 190 20.20 3.23 11.49
CA ASP A 190 20.26 4.44 12.32
C ASP A 190 18.88 5.13 12.21
N GLU A 191 18.13 5.25 13.30
CA GLU A 191 16.72 5.73 13.29
C GLU A 191 16.54 7.09 12.59
N VAL A 192 17.57 7.93 12.65
CA VAL A 192 17.59 9.26 12.04
C VAL A 192 18.06 9.19 10.59
N LYS A 193 19.24 8.60 10.34
CA LYS A 193 19.97 8.66 9.06
C LYS A 193 19.64 7.54 8.08
N ASN A 194 19.44 6.30 8.55
CA ASN A 194 19.29 5.12 7.70
C ASN A 194 18.26 4.14 8.29
N LYS A 195 17.04 4.15 7.76
CA LYS A 195 15.87 3.47 8.33
C LYS A 195 15.82 1.95 8.05
N GLY A 196 16.89 1.43 7.46
CA GLY A 196 17.06 0.02 7.08
C GLY A 196 18.54 -0.35 6.99
N LEU A 197 18.86 -1.35 6.16
CA LEU A 197 20.22 -1.72 5.77
C LEU A 197 20.43 -1.36 4.30
N ASP A 198 21.54 -0.70 3.97
CA ASP A 198 22.01 -0.64 2.58
C ASP A 198 22.86 -1.89 2.32
N ILE A 199 22.48 -2.69 1.32
CA ILE A 199 23.19 -3.88 0.85
C ILE A 199 23.80 -3.55 -0.52
N GLY A 200 25.12 -3.67 -0.66
CA GLY A 200 25.82 -3.43 -1.93
C GLY A 200 25.61 -4.58 -2.93
N GLY A 201 25.74 -4.28 -4.22
CA GLY A 201 25.63 -5.25 -5.31
C GLY A 201 25.87 -4.62 -6.68
N SER A 202 25.59 -5.39 -7.72
CA SER A 202 25.72 -5.00 -9.14
C SER A 202 24.36 -4.68 -9.76
N ALA A 203 24.34 -3.85 -10.81
CA ALA A 203 23.10 -3.53 -11.50
C ALA A 203 22.53 -4.79 -12.18
N GLY A 204 21.26 -5.10 -11.91
CA GLY A 204 20.63 -6.35 -12.33
C GLY A 204 20.63 -7.48 -11.30
N ASP A 205 21.36 -7.36 -10.18
CA ASP A 205 21.43 -8.41 -9.14
C ASP A 205 20.02 -8.78 -8.62
N PRO A 206 19.73 -10.06 -8.37
CA PRO A 206 18.41 -10.49 -7.96
C PRO A 206 18.07 -10.03 -6.53
N VAL A 207 17.03 -9.20 -6.41
CA VAL A 207 16.44 -8.83 -5.13
C VAL A 207 15.34 -9.83 -4.77
N LEU A 208 15.48 -10.47 -3.62
CA LEU A 208 14.63 -11.55 -3.13
C LEU A 208 13.69 -11.07 -2.02
N ALA A 209 12.48 -11.61 -1.96
CA ALA A 209 11.57 -11.41 -0.84
C ALA A 209 12.15 -12.03 0.44
N ALA A 210 12.43 -11.21 1.44
CA ALA A 210 13.00 -11.63 2.74
C ALA A 210 12.06 -12.55 3.54
N GLY A 211 10.76 -12.45 3.29
CA GLY A 211 9.69 -13.29 3.86
C GLY A 211 8.54 -13.40 2.87
N GLU A 212 7.61 -14.33 3.08
CA GLU A 212 6.39 -14.42 2.26
C GLU A 212 5.37 -13.34 2.64
N GLY A 213 4.55 -12.89 1.70
CA GLY A 213 3.57 -11.82 1.94
C GLY A 213 2.85 -11.34 0.68
N LYS A 214 2.08 -10.26 0.82
CA LYS A 214 1.42 -9.56 -0.29
C LYS A 214 2.17 -8.28 -0.63
N VAL A 215 2.41 -8.02 -1.91
CA VAL A 215 2.90 -6.72 -2.39
C VAL A 215 1.77 -5.70 -2.22
N VAL A 216 1.98 -4.73 -1.32
CA VAL A 216 1.04 -3.62 -1.06
C VAL A 216 1.45 -2.32 -1.76
N TYR A 217 2.65 -2.28 -2.34
CA TYR A 217 3.11 -1.18 -3.18
C TYR A 217 4.18 -1.68 -4.17
N ALA A 218 4.15 -1.20 -5.41
CA ALA A 218 5.20 -1.46 -6.41
C ALA A 218 5.27 -0.30 -7.43
N GLY A 219 6.19 0.66 -7.22
CA GLY A 219 6.36 1.79 -8.13
C GLY A 219 7.40 2.82 -7.69
N ALA A 220 7.47 3.95 -8.41
CA ALA A 220 8.46 5.03 -8.19
C ALA A 220 7.87 6.31 -7.54
N GLY A 221 6.68 6.22 -6.95
CA GLY A 221 5.94 7.38 -6.42
C GLY A 221 6.41 7.90 -5.06
N LEU A 222 7.26 7.15 -4.33
CA LEU A 222 7.81 7.59 -3.04
C LEU A 222 9.20 8.20 -3.24
N ARG A 223 9.24 9.54 -3.27
CA ARG A 223 10.47 10.33 -3.39
C ARG A 223 11.53 9.89 -2.37
N GLY A 224 12.76 9.66 -2.83
CA GLY A 224 13.89 9.22 -2.01
C GLY A 224 14.06 7.71 -1.87
N TYR A 225 13.09 6.90 -2.32
CA TYR A 225 13.22 5.43 -2.40
C TYR A 225 13.37 4.94 -3.85
N GLY A 226 13.09 5.81 -4.84
CA GLY A 226 13.05 5.45 -6.25
C GLY A 226 12.04 4.33 -6.52
N ASN A 227 12.41 3.36 -7.35
CA ASN A 227 11.64 2.14 -7.56
C ASN A 227 11.59 1.33 -6.25
N LEU A 228 10.42 1.34 -5.62
CA LEU A 228 10.15 0.76 -4.31
C LEU A 228 9.11 -0.36 -4.42
N ILE A 229 9.39 -1.48 -3.75
CA ILE A 229 8.40 -2.52 -3.44
C ILE A 229 8.17 -2.51 -1.92
N ILE A 230 6.91 -2.64 -1.49
CA ILE A 230 6.56 -2.91 -0.09
C ILE A 230 5.78 -4.23 0.00
N LEU A 231 6.26 -5.15 0.82
CA LEU A 231 5.57 -6.40 1.18
C LEU A 231 4.91 -6.24 2.56
N LYS A 232 3.62 -6.57 2.67
CA LYS A 232 2.96 -6.85 3.94
C LYS A 232 3.01 -8.36 4.20
N HIS A 233 3.63 -8.75 5.30
CA HIS A 233 3.77 -10.17 5.68
C HIS A 233 2.64 -10.61 6.60
N ASN A 234 2.37 -9.82 7.64
CA ASN A 234 1.21 -9.97 8.50
C ASN A 234 0.73 -8.57 8.98
N ASN A 235 -0.11 -8.48 10.01
CA ASN A 235 -0.56 -7.19 10.55
C ASN A 235 0.52 -6.45 11.38
N THR A 236 1.64 -7.12 11.69
CA THR A 236 2.72 -6.59 12.52
C THR A 236 3.92 -6.14 11.69
N TYR A 237 4.27 -6.86 10.61
CA TYR A 237 5.49 -6.65 9.83
C TYR A 237 5.25 -6.30 8.36
N LEU A 238 5.95 -5.25 7.93
CA LEU A 238 6.14 -4.83 6.53
C LEU A 238 7.63 -4.83 6.21
N THR A 239 8.01 -5.09 4.95
CA THR A 239 9.37 -4.81 4.46
C THR A 239 9.35 -3.95 3.21
N ALA A 240 10.36 -3.09 3.08
CA ALA A 240 10.57 -2.19 1.95
C ALA A 240 11.86 -2.56 1.21
N TYR A 241 11.81 -2.56 -0.12
CA TYR A 241 12.94 -2.85 -1.02
C TYR A 241 13.05 -1.68 -1.99
N ALA A 242 14.06 -0.84 -1.83
CA ALA A 242 14.20 0.43 -2.53
C ALA A 242 15.46 0.50 -3.41
N HIS A 243 15.52 1.53 -4.26
CA HIS A 243 16.55 1.81 -5.25
C HIS A 243 16.68 0.82 -6.42
N ASN A 244 15.69 -0.05 -6.64
CA ASN A 244 15.72 -1.08 -7.68
C ASN A 244 15.85 -0.50 -9.11
N GLN A 245 16.39 -1.29 -10.04
CA GLN A 245 16.33 -0.97 -11.48
C GLN A 245 15.00 -1.40 -12.09
N THR A 246 14.56 -2.63 -11.79
CA THR A 246 13.37 -3.26 -12.38
C THR A 246 12.50 -3.85 -11.27
N LEU A 247 11.17 -3.62 -11.33
CA LEU A 247 10.20 -4.31 -10.50
C LEU A 247 9.65 -5.51 -11.29
N LEU A 248 9.79 -6.72 -10.75
CA LEU A 248 9.30 -7.96 -11.39
C LEU A 248 7.93 -8.41 -10.85
N VAL A 249 7.42 -7.71 -9.84
CA VAL A 249 6.13 -7.94 -9.19
C VAL A 249 5.24 -6.71 -9.28
N LYS A 250 3.94 -6.91 -9.08
CA LYS A 250 2.90 -5.88 -9.13
C LYS A 250 2.15 -5.79 -7.81
N GLU A 251 1.45 -4.67 -7.61
CA GLU A 251 0.54 -4.51 -6.48
C GLU A 251 -0.51 -5.63 -6.43
N ASP A 252 -0.98 -5.95 -5.21
CA ASP A 252 -1.85 -7.08 -4.88
C ASP A 252 -1.26 -8.49 -5.12
N GLN A 253 -0.05 -8.63 -5.67
CA GLN A 253 0.57 -9.93 -5.91
C GLN A 253 1.07 -10.59 -4.61
N THR A 254 0.73 -11.86 -4.39
CA THR A 254 1.34 -12.68 -3.33
C THR A 254 2.72 -13.17 -3.78
N VAL A 255 3.71 -13.10 -2.89
CA VAL A 255 5.09 -13.52 -3.11
C VAL A 255 5.57 -14.45 -1.99
N LYS A 256 6.37 -15.46 -2.34
CA LYS A 256 6.96 -16.40 -1.38
C LYS A 256 8.34 -15.94 -0.91
N LYS A 257 8.75 -16.36 0.28
CA LYS A 257 10.13 -16.16 0.78
C LYS A 257 11.14 -16.71 -0.24
N GLY A 258 12.17 -15.94 -0.58
CA GLY A 258 13.18 -16.31 -1.59
C GLY A 258 12.76 -16.12 -3.05
N GLN A 259 11.53 -15.68 -3.34
CA GLN A 259 11.13 -15.31 -4.69
C GLN A 259 11.86 -14.04 -5.14
N LYS A 260 12.40 -14.03 -6.38
CA LYS A 260 12.93 -12.81 -7.01
C LYS A 260 11.77 -11.84 -7.25
N ILE A 261 11.84 -10.65 -6.66
CA ILE A 261 10.80 -9.60 -6.75
C ILE A 261 11.25 -8.37 -7.53
N ALA A 262 12.57 -8.13 -7.60
CA ALA A 262 13.16 -7.01 -8.31
C ALA A 262 14.59 -7.31 -8.78
N GLU A 263 15.18 -6.33 -9.43
CA GLU A 263 16.57 -6.28 -9.85
C GLU A 263 17.23 -5.04 -9.24
N MET A 264 18.40 -5.21 -8.62
CA MET A 264 19.09 -4.13 -7.91
C MET A 264 19.53 -3.04 -8.90
N GLY A 265 19.51 -1.78 -8.45
CA GLY A 265 19.90 -0.62 -9.24
C GLY A 265 20.35 0.53 -8.35
N SER A 266 20.22 1.74 -8.89
CA SER A 266 20.55 2.99 -8.19
C SER A 266 19.48 4.07 -8.37
N SER A 267 18.19 3.71 -8.46
CA SER A 267 17.13 4.70 -8.65
C SER A 267 16.99 5.59 -7.41
N ASP A 268 17.20 6.90 -7.55
CA ASP A 268 17.32 7.86 -6.43
C ASP A 268 18.42 7.49 -5.40
N ALA A 269 19.49 6.80 -5.83
CA ALA A 269 20.63 6.44 -4.99
C ALA A 269 21.97 7.02 -5.49
N ASP A 270 22.94 7.10 -4.57
CA ASP A 270 24.32 7.53 -4.84
C ASP A 270 25.15 6.51 -5.64
N ARG A 271 24.79 5.22 -5.56
CA ARG A 271 25.45 4.07 -6.18
C ARG A 271 24.47 2.90 -6.29
N VAL A 272 24.89 1.81 -6.93
CA VAL A 272 24.09 0.58 -6.92
C VAL A 272 24.06 -0.02 -5.50
N LYS A 273 22.85 -0.14 -4.95
CA LYS A 273 22.58 -0.73 -3.63
C LYS A 273 21.10 -1.09 -3.52
N LEU A 274 20.78 -2.14 -2.77
CA LEU A 274 19.45 -2.38 -2.26
C LEU A 274 19.33 -1.70 -0.89
N HIS A 275 18.38 -0.77 -0.73
CA HIS A 275 18.00 -0.30 0.59
C HIS A 275 16.82 -1.14 1.11
N PHE A 276 17.03 -1.82 2.23
CA PHE A 276 16.09 -2.77 2.82
C PHE A 276 15.65 -2.36 4.22
N GLU A 277 14.38 -2.02 4.40
CA GLU A 277 13.80 -1.74 5.72
C GLU A 277 12.91 -2.90 6.20
N VAL A 278 12.91 -3.12 7.52
CA VAL A 278 11.83 -3.83 8.22
C VAL A 278 11.05 -2.78 9.02
N ARG A 279 9.71 -2.80 8.93
CA ARG A 279 8.83 -1.94 9.74
C ARG A 279 7.91 -2.79 10.61
N ARG A 280 7.95 -2.56 11.92
CA ARG A 280 7.05 -3.18 12.91
C ARG A 280 5.98 -2.17 13.30
N GLN A 281 4.71 -2.49 13.07
CA GLN A 281 3.57 -1.59 13.31
C GLN A 281 3.76 -0.20 12.68
N GLY A 282 4.33 -0.16 11.46
CA GLY A 282 4.63 1.06 10.70
C GLY A 282 5.92 1.79 11.10
N LYS A 283 6.50 1.53 12.28
CA LYS A 283 7.79 2.10 12.71
C LYS A 283 8.96 1.32 12.11
N PRO A 284 10.02 1.98 11.59
CA PRO A 284 11.23 1.29 11.16
C PRO A 284 11.93 0.63 12.36
N VAL A 285 12.45 -0.57 12.16
CA VAL A 285 13.20 -1.34 13.15
C VAL A 285 14.42 -1.97 12.51
N ASP A 286 15.49 -2.12 13.30
CA ASP A 286 16.76 -2.72 12.88
C ASP A 286 16.57 -4.10 12.23
N PRO A 287 16.81 -4.24 10.91
CA PRO A 287 16.62 -5.51 10.20
C PRO A 287 17.63 -6.59 10.62
N ALA A 288 18.82 -6.21 11.12
CA ALA A 288 19.87 -7.16 11.44
C ALA A 288 19.51 -8.10 12.61
N LYS A 289 18.50 -7.74 13.41
CA LYS A 289 17.96 -8.56 14.52
C LYS A 289 16.99 -9.66 14.06
N TYR A 290 16.54 -9.60 12.81
CA TYR A 290 15.56 -10.52 12.24
C TYR A 290 16.15 -11.39 11.12
N LEU A 291 17.29 -10.98 10.56
CA LEU A 291 18.02 -11.70 9.52
C LEU A 291 18.97 -12.73 10.15
N PRO A 292 19.22 -13.88 9.48
CA PRO A 292 20.19 -14.86 9.96
C PRO A 292 21.62 -14.30 9.90
N ALA A 293 22.50 -14.76 10.79
CA ALA A 293 23.91 -14.38 10.79
C ALA A 293 24.62 -14.73 9.46
N ARG A 294 25.70 -14.00 9.17
CA ARG A 294 26.60 -14.15 8.02
C ARG A 294 28.05 -14.10 8.50
#